data_AF-A0A6I9PA06-F1
#
_entry.id   AF-A0A6I9PA06-F1
#
_cell.length_a   1.000
_cell.length_b   1.000
_cell.length_c   1.000
_cell.angle_alpha   90.00
_cell.angle_beta   90.00
_cell.angle_gamma   90.00
#
_symmetry.space_group_name_H-M   'P 1'
#
loop_
_entity.id
_entity.type
_entity.pdbx_description
1 polymer ?
#
loop_
_entity_poly.entity_id
_entity_poly.type
_entity_poly.pdbx_seq_one_letter_code
_entity_poly.pdbx_strand_id
1 'polypeptide(L)'
;MSWDFFVPVCVGDLVKSGGINQYVVQDVVSPKHLPSHLHKFMAALRSQGPLCILEHFDTGYSLLQHCNSVELGVKEDALDILLQVVSGLATSLPALLLSTSVTAAERKEKLNAVKMSVYLLCKLSENFESEAYRQCIITAPGKGSKKGKGGGEGLQQWESEREKVLQALVQLLQLDIRSLWNLSLVDEEFISCVTCCCYKLLENPTISHVKSKPTRDCIIHLLGVLIKKYNHILGASVKVIQLLQHFEQLSSVFAQAVSVWSTEYGVRGIIGEIIREIGQRSSEELARDSAGVKAFASFIAELGILVPELMMPNISVLITHLEGESHTMRVAVCEVLGEILVRVLCGDGLDDAGKADRDRFFDTMQEHLHDTHSHVRARVLQVYTRIVNSKAAAPV
;
A
#
# COMPACT_ATOMS: atom_id res chain seq x y z
N MET A 1 -8.71 33.39 -3.89
CA MET A 1 -8.13 32.87 -2.63
C MET A 1 -6.67 33.27 -2.53
N SER A 2 -6.23 33.87 -1.42
CA SER A 2 -4.87 34.41 -1.25
C SER A 2 -3.87 33.45 -0.59
N TRP A 3 -4.32 32.25 -0.20
CA TRP A 3 -3.53 31.29 0.55
C TRP A 3 -3.36 29.95 -0.17
N ASP A 4 -2.33 29.20 0.22
CA ASP A 4 -2.04 27.84 -0.22
C ASP A 4 -2.18 26.86 0.96
N PHE A 5 -2.79 25.71 0.72
CA PHE A 5 -2.82 24.62 1.70
C PHE A 5 -1.60 23.71 1.51
N PHE A 6 -0.83 23.59 2.59
CA PHE A 6 0.27 22.65 2.69
C PHE A 6 -0.20 21.48 3.55
N VAL A 7 -0.08 20.26 3.01
CA VAL A 7 -0.47 19.06 3.74
C VAL A 7 0.48 18.92 4.94
N PRO A 8 -0.04 18.94 6.18
CA PRO A 8 0.83 18.90 7.35
C PRO A 8 1.31 17.47 7.63
N VAL A 9 2.52 17.37 8.20
CA VAL A 9 3.06 16.07 8.67
C VAL A 9 2.33 15.62 9.94
N CYS A 10 2.15 16.53 10.90
CA CYS A 10 1.37 16.29 12.11
C CYS A 10 0.13 17.18 12.14
N VAL A 11 -1.00 16.66 12.67
CA VAL A 11 -2.26 17.42 12.80
C VAL A 11 -2.01 18.78 13.46
N GLY A 12 -1.25 18.82 14.56
CA GLY A 12 -0.96 20.06 15.29
C GLY A 12 -0.14 21.12 14.55
N ASP A 13 0.38 20.84 13.35
CA ASP A 13 1.17 21.83 12.58
C ASP A 13 0.31 22.91 11.93
N LEU A 14 -0.99 22.66 11.75
CA LEU A 14 -1.92 23.63 11.13
C LEU A 14 -2.40 24.74 12.08
N VAL A 15 -2.04 24.69 13.36
CA VAL A 15 -2.39 25.73 14.38
C VAL A 15 -1.20 26.65 14.67
N LYS A 16 0.01 26.27 14.24
CA LYS A 16 1.20 27.11 14.37
C LYS A 16 1.09 28.27 13.39
N SER A 17 1.70 29.42 13.71
CA SER A 17 1.78 30.57 12.80
C SER A 17 2.37 30.13 11.47
N GLY A 18 1.52 29.95 10.46
CA GLY A 18 1.93 29.58 9.11
C GLY A 18 2.83 30.66 8.49
N GLY A 19 3.58 30.28 7.47
CA GLY A 19 4.28 31.24 6.63
C GLY A 19 3.31 32.21 5.93
N ILE A 20 3.87 33.24 5.30
CA ILE A 20 3.08 34.22 4.54
C ILE A 20 2.22 33.48 3.49
N ASN A 21 0.92 33.80 3.44
CA ASN A 21 -0.06 33.19 2.52
C ASN A 21 -0.25 31.67 2.70
N GLN A 22 -0.02 31.12 3.89
CA GLN A 22 -0.33 29.72 4.18
C GLN A 22 -1.66 29.62 4.93
N TYR A 23 -2.43 28.56 4.62
CA TYR A 23 -3.61 28.23 5.41
C TYR A 23 -3.22 27.89 6.84
N VAL A 24 -3.98 28.41 7.80
CA VAL A 24 -3.88 28.08 9.23
C VAL A 24 -5.31 27.89 9.73
N VAL A 25 -5.51 26.88 10.58
CA VAL A 25 -6.80 26.64 11.24
C VAL A 25 -7.14 27.85 12.11
N GLN A 26 -8.34 28.40 11.90
CA GLN A 26 -8.82 29.58 12.61
C GLN A 26 -9.65 29.21 13.82
N ASP A 27 -10.47 28.15 13.71
CA ASP A 27 -11.36 27.72 14.78
C ASP A 27 -11.19 26.22 15.09
N VAL A 28 -10.93 25.93 16.37
CA VAL A 28 -10.91 24.55 16.89
C VAL A 28 -12.19 24.32 17.68
N VAL A 29 -13.18 23.75 17.00
CA VAL A 29 -14.52 23.51 17.52
C VAL A 29 -14.49 22.43 18.60
N SER A 30 -15.00 22.77 19.78
CA SER A 30 -15.10 21.81 20.90
C SER A 30 -15.98 20.61 20.54
N PRO A 31 -15.73 19.40 21.09
CA PRO A 31 -16.48 18.18 20.74
C PRO A 31 -18.01 18.31 20.82
N LYS A 32 -18.53 19.05 21.81
CA LYS A 32 -19.98 19.26 22.01
C LYS A 32 -20.66 20.00 20.86
N HIS A 33 -19.92 20.83 20.13
CA HIS A 33 -20.46 21.66 19.05
C HIS A 33 -20.23 21.05 17.66
N LEU A 34 -19.38 20.01 17.54
CA LEU A 34 -19.08 19.36 16.27
C LEU A 34 -20.32 18.86 15.50
N PRO A 35 -21.33 18.22 16.11
CA PRO A 35 -22.52 17.77 15.37
C PRO A 35 -23.22 18.91 14.63
N SER A 36 -23.36 20.07 15.29
CA SER A 36 -23.98 21.26 14.68
C SER A 36 -23.15 21.83 13.53
N HIS A 37 -21.81 21.74 13.61
CA HIS A 37 -20.92 22.20 12.55
C HIS A 37 -20.89 21.23 11.36
N LEU A 38 -20.95 19.92 11.61
CA LEU A 38 -21.08 18.91 10.56
C LEU A 38 -22.42 19.05 9.82
N HIS A 39 -23.52 19.36 10.51
CA HIS A 39 -24.79 19.65 9.85
C HIS A 39 -24.68 20.86 8.90
N LYS A 40 -24.00 21.93 9.32
CA LYS A 40 -23.72 23.09 8.45
C LYS A 40 -22.85 22.71 7.26
N PHE A 41 -21.81 21.91 7.50
CA PHE A 41 -20.92 21.42 6.44
C PHE A 41 -21.69 20.58 5.41
N MET A 42 -22.58 19.68 5.86
CA MET A 42 -23.45 18.89 4.99
C MET A 42 -24.41 19.78 4.17
N ALA A 43 -24.99 20.81 4.79
CA ALA A 43 -25.86 21.77 4.10
C ALA A 43 -25.09 22.58 3.04
N ALA A 44 -23.85 23.00 3.34
CA ALA A 44 -22.97 23.67 2.39
C ALA A 44 -22.58 22.75 1.22
N LEU A 45 -22.28 21.48 1.50
CA LEU A 45 -21.99 20.48 0.46
C LEU A 45 -23.17 20.31 -0.52
N ARG A 46 -24.39 20.26 -0.01
CA ARG A 46 -25.60 20.12 -0.85
C ARG A 46 -25.88 21.36 -1.72
N SER A 47 -25.51 22.55 -1.24
CA SER A 47 -25.84 23.81 -1.92
C SER A 47 -24.73 24.34 -2.81
N GLN A 48 -23.46 24.18 -2.40
CA GLN A 48 -22.28 24.72 -3.08
C GLN A 48 -21.43 23.64 -3.75
N GLY A 49 -21.69 22.36 -3.46
CA GLY A 49 -20.89 21.24 -3.94
C GLY A 49 -19.59 21.06 -3.16
N PRO A 50 -18.64 20.27 -3.70
CA PRO A 50 -17.47 19.79 -2.93
C PRO A 50 -16.47 20.89 -2.55
N LEU A 51 -16.54 22.08 -3.14
CA LEU A 51 -15.66 23.20 -2.78
C LEU A 51 -15.97 23.78 -1.40
N CYS A 52 -17.11 23.45 -0.79
CA CYS A 52 -17.43 23.86 0.58
C CYS A 52 -16.37 23.43 1.60
N ILE A 53 -15.53 22.43 1.28
CA ILE A 53 -14.39 22.03 2.10
C ILE A 53 -13.45 23.20 2.42
N LEU A 54 -13.33 24.17 1.51
CA LEU A 54 -12.47 25.35 1.70
C LEU A 54 -12.95 26.27 2.83
N GLU A 55 -14.24 26.23 3.15
CA GLU A 55 -14.87 26.99 4.24
C GLU A 55 -15.04 26.15 5.51
N HIS A 56 -15.15 24.82 5.36
CA HIS A 56 -15.50 23.90 6.44
C HIS A 56 -14.34 22.98 6.89
N PHE A 57 -13.14 23.16 6.36
CA PHE A 57 -11.97 22.36 6.72
C PHE A 57 -11.73 22.31 8.23
N ASP A 58 -11.84 23.46 8.91
CA ASP A 58 -11.66 23.58 10.36
C ASP A 58 -12.59 22.67 11.17
N THR A 59 -13.79 22.36 10.66
CA THR A 59 -14.72 21.40 11.30
C THR A 59 -14.14 19.99 11.27
N GLY A 60 -13.66 19.53 10.12
CA GLY A 60 -13.03 18.21 10.00
C GLY A 60 -11.70 18.13 10.75
N TYR A 61 -10.92 19.21 10.72
CA TYR A 61 -9.69 19.34 11.50
C TYR A 61 -9.95 19.21 13.01
N SER A 62 -10.94 19.93 13.52
CA SER A 62 -11.33 19.90 14.95
C SER A 62 -11.72 18.50 15.40
N LEU A 63 -12.41 17.75 14.53
CA LEU A 63 -12.74 16.35 14.78
C LEU A 63 -11.48 15.50 14.90
N LEU A 64 -10.49 15.65 14.00
CA LEU A 64 -9.22 14.92 14.08
C LEU A 64 -8.44 15.25 15.35
N GLN A 65 -8.41 16.53 15.76
CA GLN A 65 -7.72 16.97 16.97
C GLN A 65 -8.35 16.37 18.24
N HIS A 66 -9.67 16.18 18.24
CA HIS A 66 -10.42 15.64 19.38
C HIS A 66 -10.88 14.19 19.18
N CYS A 67 -10.29 13.43 18.25
CA CYS A 67 -10.89 12.17 17.79
C CYS A 67 -11.13 11.14 18.92
N ASN A 68 -10.29 11.12 19.95
CA ASN A 68 -10.48 10.22 21.11
C ASN A 68 -11.64 10.62 22.04
N SER A 69 -12.17 11.83 21.91
CA SER A 69 -13.22 12.41 22.76
C SER A 69 -14.53 12.65 22.01
N VAL A 70 -14.57 12.35 20.71
CA VAL A 70 -15.74 12.52 19.85
C VAL A 70 -16.48 11.18 19.75
N GLU A 71 -17.79 11.23 19.83
CA GLU A 71 -18.66 10.05 19.70
C GLU A 71 -18.56 9.43 18.30
N LEU A 72 -18.71 8.10 18.22
CA LEU A 72 -18.53 7.35 16.97
C LEU A 72 -19.44 7.84 15.84
N GLY A 73 -20.73 8.09 16.12
CA GLY A 73 -21.68 8.57 15.12
C GLY A 73 -21.27 9.90 14.48
N VAL A 74 -20.64 10.79 15.25
CA VAL A 74 -20.13 12.08 14.74
C VAL A 74 -18.94 11.85 13.79
N LYS A 75 -18.11 10.84 14.04
CA LYS A 75 -17.02 10.44 13.14
C LYS A 75 -17.57 9.81 11.85
N GLU A 76 -18.60 8.98 11.97
CA GLU A 76 -19.28 8.35 10.84
C GLU A 76 -19.95 9.40 9.93
N ASP A 77 -20.67 10.36 10.52
CA ASP A 77 -21.24 11.50 9.78
C ASP A 77 -20.16 12.29 9.02
N ALA A 78 -19.02 12.54 9.68
CA ALA A 78 -17.90 13.24 9.04
C ALA A 78 -17.28 12.43 7.90
N LEU A 79 -17.15 11.11 8.06
CA LEU A 79 -16.67 10.21 7.02
C LEU A 79 -17.57 10.25 5.79
N ASP A 80 -18.89 10.17 5.98
CA ASP A 80 -19.88 10.23 4.90
C ASP A 80 -19.84 11.57 4.13
N ILE A 81 -19.68 12.68 4.85
CA ILE A 81 -19.52 14.00 4.23
C ILE A 81 -18.22 14.04 3.39
N LEU A 82 -17.10 13.57 3.95
CA LEU A 82 -15.80 13.59 3.27
C LEU A 82 -15.77 12.67 2.04
N LEU A 83 -16.41 11.50 2.11
CA LEU A 83 -16.59 10.61 0.96
C LEU A 83 -17.35 11.31 -0.18
N GLN A 84 -18.42 12.03 0.14
CA GLN A 84 -19.17 12.81 -0.85
C GLN A 84 -18.37 13.97 -1.42
N VAL A 85 -17.57 14.66 -0.60
CA VAL A 85 -16.66 15.72 -1.07
C VAL A 85 -15.65 15.16 -2.06
N VAL A 86 -14.92 14.10 -1.70
CA VAL A 86 -13.88 13.50 -2.55
C VAL A 86 -14.47 12.96 -3.84
N SER A 87 -15.60 12.25 -3.76
CA SER A 87 -16.32 11.73 -4.95
C SER A 87 -16.84 12.86 -5.84
N GLY A 88 -17.34 13.94 -5.25
CA GLY A 88 -17.76 15.15 -5.98
C GLY A 88 -16.60 15.85 -6.68
N LEU A 89 -15.42 15.91 -6.06
CA LEU A 89 -14.20 16.41 -6.70
C LEU A 89 -13.79 15.50 -7.88
N ALA A 90 -13.77 14.19 -7.68
CA ALA A 90 -13.46 13.23 -8.75
C ALA A 90 -14.42 13.36 -9.96
N THR A 91 -15.70 13.69 -9.70
CA THR A 91 -16.70 13.90 -10.76
C THR A 91 -16.53 15.24 -11.48
N SER A 92 -16.16 16.30 -10.76
CA SER A 92 -16.13 17.68 -11.30
C SER A 92 -14.79 18.08 -11.92
N LEU A 93 -13.68 17.48 -11.49
CA LEU A 93 -12.34 17.80 -11.98
C LEU A 93 -12.10 17.49 -13.46
N PRO A 94 -12.59 16.37 -14.06
CA PRO A 94 -12.29 16.03 -15.44
C PRO A 94 -12.59 17.16 -16.44
N ALA A 95 -13.73 17.86 -16.28
CA ALA A 95 -14.10 18.98 -17.13
C ALA A 95 -13.09 20.14 -17.05
N LEU A 96 -12.52 20.38 -15.87
CA LEU A 96 -11.50 21.40 -15.65
C LEU A 96 -10.15 20.96 -16.21
N LEU A 97 -9.76 19.70 -16.01
CA LEU A 97 -8.49 19.15 -16.51
C LEU A 97 -8.39 19.17 -18.03
N LEU A 98 -9.53 19.12 -18.73
CA LEU A 98 -9.61 19.23 -20.20
C LEU A 98 -9.69 20.67 -20.72
N SER A 99 -9.94 21.65 -19.84
CA SER A 99 -10.14 23.03 -20.24
C SER A 99 -8.81 23.76 -20.46
N THR A 100 -8.70 24.48 -21.58
CA THR A 100 -7.54 25.31 -21.91
C THR A 100 -7.60 26.72 -21.33
N SER A 101 -8.71 27.10 -20.69
CA SER A 101 -8.96 28.46 -20.21
C SER A 101 -8.94 28.60 -18.68
N VAL A 102 -8.45 27.59 -17.96
CA VAL A 102 -8.44 27.58 -16.48
C VAL A 102 -7.46 28.62 -15.95
N THR A 103 -7.96 29.53 -15.13
CA THR A 103 -7.13 30.56 -14.51
C THR A 103 -6.24 29.96 -13.42
N ALA A 104 -5.12 30.62 -13.10
CA ALA A 104 -4.27 30.19 -11.99
C ALA A 104 -4.99 30.19 -10.63
N ALA A 105 -5.96 31.09 -10.44
CA ALA A 105 -6.76 31.18 -9.23
C ALA A 105 -7.71 29.99 -9.08
N GLU A 106 -8.43 29.61 -10.15
CA GLU A 106 -9.33 28.44 -10.14
C GLU A 106 -8.55 27.14 -9.93
N ARG A 107 -7.41 26.97 -10.62
CA ARG A 107 -6.54 25.81 -10.41
C ARG A 107 -6.07 25.70 -8.96
N LYS A 108 -5.64 26.83 -8.35
CA LYS A 108 -5.22 26.88 -6.94
C LYS A 108 -6.35 26.51 -6.00
N GLU A 109 -7.55 27.06 -6.22
CA GLU A 109 -8.73 26.75 -5.42
C GLU A 109 -9.05 25.24 -5.43
N LYS A 110 -9.05 24.63 -6.61
CA LYS A 110 -9.28 23.19 -6.78
C LYS A 110 -8.18 22.35 -6.15
N LEU A 111 -6.92 22.77 -6.29
CA LEU A 111 -5.79 22.11 -5.66
C LEU A 111 -5.92 22.11 -4.13
N ASN A 112 -6.24 23.25 -3.53
CA ASN A 112 -6.44 23.36 -2.09
C ASN A 112 -7.60 22.46 -1.63
N ALA A 113 -8.72 22.44 -2.36
CA ALA A 113 -9.85 21.58 -2.04
C ALA A 113 -9.46 20.09 -2.07
N VAL A 114 -8.74 19.65 -3.10
CA VAL A 114 -8.22 18.27 -3.21
C VAL A 114 -7.31 17.91 -2.03
N LYS A 115 -6.32 18.77 -1.73
CA LYS A 115 -5.37 18.50 -0.64
C LYS A 115 -6.08 18.42 0.71
N MET A 116 -6.98 19.38 0.98
CA MET A 116 -7.77 19.43 2.21
C MET A 116 -8.66 18.21 2.39
N SER A 117 -9.44 17.84 1.37
CA SER A 117 -10.37 16.71 1.44
C SER A 117 -9.65 15.37 1.57
N VAL A 118 -8.57 15.17 0.80
CA VAL A 118 -7.77 13.94 0.86
C VAL A 118 -7.07 13.82 2.19
N TYR A 119 -6.50 14.91 2.72
CA TYR A 119 -5.87 14.92 4.04
C TYR A 119 -6.84 14.46 5.13
N LEU A 120 -8.02 15.10 5.22
CA LEU A 120 -9.01 14.74 6.23
C LEU A 120 -9.51 13.31 6.08
N LEU A 121 -9.83 12.87 4.85
CA LEU A 121 -10.32 11.52 4.59
C LEU A 121 -9.28 10.46 4.98
N CYS A 122 -8.01 10.64 4.59
CA CYS A 122 -6.92 9.73 4.93
C CYS A 122 -6.71 9.66 6.45
N LYS A 123 -6.65 10.82 7.13
CA LYS A 123 -6.39 10.85 8.58
C LYS A 123 -7.55 10.33 9.41
N LEU A 124 -8.79 10.58 9.00
CA LEU A 124 -9.95 9.99 9.64
C LEU A 124 -9.96 8.47 9.46
N SER A 125 -9.62 7.98 8.26
CA SER A 125 -9.51 6.54 7.96
C SER A 125 -8.41 5.85 8.76
N GLU A 126 -7.24 6.47 8.88
CA GLU A 126 -6.16 5.98 9.76
C GLU A 126 -6.61 5.87 11.23
N ASN A 127 -7.44 6.81 11.69
CA ASN A 127 -8.00 6.79 13.04
C ASN A 127 -8.99 5.64 13.22
N PHE A 128 -9.96 5.47 12.31
CA PHE A 128 -10.90 4.34 12.33
C PHE A 128 -10.16 2.99 12.31
N GLU A 129 -9.15 2.84 11.45
CA GLU A 129 -8.36 1.61 11.40
C GLU A 129 -7.61 1.35 12.71
N SER A 130 -7.05 2.40 13.31
CA SER A 130 -6.36 2.28 14.61
C SER A 130 -7.32 1.90 15.75
N GLU A 131 -8.55 2.39 15.74
CA GLU A 131 -9.59 2.03 16.71
C GLU A 131 -10.07 0.58 16.52
N ALA A 132 -10.31 0.18 15.27
CA ALA A 132 -10.67 -1.19 14.91
C ALA A 132 -9.58 -2.19 15.36
N TYR A 133 -8.32 -1.88 15.06
CA TYR A 133 -7.19 -2.72 15.44
C TYR A 133 -7.07 -2.91 16.96
N ARG A 134 -7.20 -1.82 17.74
CA ARG A 134 -7.19 -1.89 19.21
C ARG A 134 -8.31 -2.78 19.74
N GLN A 135 -9.50 -2.70 19.16
CA GLN A 135 -10.62 -3.54 19.59
C GLN A 135 -10.39 -5.02 19.27
N CYS A 136 -9.80 -5.36 18.12
CA CYS A 136 -9.42 -6.73 17.80
C CYS A 136 -8.47 -7.33 18.85
N ILE A 137 -7.50 -6.54 19.35
CA ILE A 137 -6.59 -6.98 20.41
C ILE A 137 -7.35 -7.25 21.71
N ILE A 138 -8.26 -6.36 22.11
CA ILE A 138 -9.02 -6.48 23.36
C ILE A 138 -10.02 -7.65 23.32
N THR A 139 -10.58 -7.94 22.14
CA THR A 139 -11.63 -8.96 21.95
C THR A 139 -11.11 -10.34 21.53
N ALA A 140 -9.80 -10.47 21.28
CA ALA A 140 -9.16 -11.77 21.06
C ALA A 140 -9.43 -12.71 22.26
N PRO A 141 -9.67 -14.01 22.04
CA PRO A 141 -10.08 -14.92 23.10
C PRO A 141 -8.91 -15.24 24.06
N GLY A 142 -8.65 -14.32 24.98
CA GLY A 142 -7.97 -14.59 26.24
C GLY A 142 -8.97 -15.16 27.24
N LYS A 143 -8.56 -16.22 27.97
CA LYS A 143 -9.36 -16.84 29.04
C LYS A 143 -9.87 -15.79 30.04
N GLY A 144 -11.14 -15.41 29.92
CA GLY A 144 -11.89 -14.70 30.95
C GLY A 144 -11.99 -13.20 30.78
N SER A 145 -12.92 -12.72 29.95
CA SER A 145 -13.62 -11.46 30.24
C SER A 145 -14.97 -11.40 29.55
N LYS A 146 -15.97 -10.86 30.26
CA LYS A 146 -17.37 -10.77 29.85
C LYS A 146 -17.52 -9.87 28.61
N LYS A 147 -18.24 -10.36 27.59
CA LYS A 147 -18.75 -9.56 26.46
C LYS A 147 -19.59 -8.39 27.01
N GLY A 148 -19.03 -7.19 26.98
CA GLY A 148 -19.80 -5.95 27.07
C GLY A 148 -20.59 -5.77 25.79
N LYS A 149 -21.93 -5.81 25.89
CA LYS A 149 -22.85 -5.40 24.82
C LYS A 149 -22.77 -3.89 24.69
N GLY A 150 -22.15 -3.36 23.63
CA GLY A 150 -22.21 -1.93 23.33
C GLY A 150 -21.22 -1.37 22.31
N GLY A 151 -20.15 -2.08 21.95
CA GLY A 151 -19.08 -1.53 21.10
C GLY A 151 -18.91 -2.16 19.71
N GLY A 152 -19.79 -3.07 19.30
CA GLY A 152 -19.52 -3.95 18.14
C GLY A 152 -20.05 -3.47 16.78
N GLU A 153 -21.14 -2.70 16.74
CA GLU A 153 -21.84 -2.42 15.48
C GLU A 153 -21.10 -1.43 14.57
N GLY A 154 -20.63 -0.28 15.09
CA GLY A 154 -19.96 0.73 14.26
C GLY A 154 -18.56 0.31 13.75
N LEU A 155 -17.86 -0.60 14.43
CA LEU A 155 -16.58 -1.12 13.94
C LEU A 155 -16.75 -2.24 12.91
N GLN A 156 -17.87 -2.97 12.94
CA GLN A 156 -18.28 -3.82 11.81
C GLN A 156 -18.67 -2.98 10.60
N GLN A 157 -19.27 -1.81 10.83
CA GLN A 157 -19.55 -0.84 9.75
C GLN A 157 -18.26 -0.38 9.09
N TRP A 158 -17.18 -0.09 9.85
CA TRP A 158 -15.89 0.31 9.27
C TRP A 158 -15.33 -0.68 8.23
N GLU A 159 -15.51 -2.00 8.43
CA GLU A 159 -15.08 -2.98 7.41
C GLU A 159 -15.73 -2.70 6.05
N SER A 160 -17.01 -2.30 6.03
CA SER A 160 -17.74 -1.96 4.81
C SER A 160 -17.42 -0.56 4.27
N GLU A 161 -17.12 0.41 5.14
CA GLU A 161 -16.78 1.77 4.73
C GLU A 161 -15.35 1.91 4.20
N ARG A 162 -14.42 1.07 4.68
CA ARG A 162 -13.02 1.07 4.24
C ARG A 162 -12.88 0.98 2.71
N GLU A 163 -13.70 0.13 2.09
CA GLU A 163 -13.68 -0.03 0.63
C GLU A 163 -14.18 1.21 -0.09
N LYS A 164 -15.20 1.91 0.45
CA LYS A 164 -15.69 3.16 -0.13
C LYS A 164 -14.64 4.27 -0.08
N VAL A 165 -13.89 4.35 1.01
CA VAL A 165 -12.74 5.28 1.15
C VAL A 165 -11.72 5.01 0.04
N LEU A 166 -11.30 3.76 -0.10
CA LEU A 166 -10.30 3.38 -1.10
C LEU A 166 -10.81 3.64 -2.52
N GLN A 167 -12.07 3.33 -2.82
CA GLN A 167 -12.68 3.59 -4.12
C GLN A 167 -12.73 5.09 -4.44
N ALA A 168 -13.12 5.93 -3.48
CA ALA A 168 -13.15 7.38 -3.68
C ALA A 168 -11.75 7.94 -3.95
N LEU A 169 -10.73 7.47 -3.23
CA LEU A 169 -9.33 7.85 -3.46
C LEU A 169 -8.83 7.38 -4.83
N VAL A 170 -9.13 6.13 -5.22
CA VAL A 170 -8.78 5.59 -6.53
C VAL A 170 -9.42 6.40 -7.65
N GLN A 171 -10.72 6.69 -7.57
CA GLN A 171 -11.43 7.48 -8.58
C GLN A 171 -10.80 8.87 -8.75
N LEU A 172 -10.43 9.54 -7.66
CA LEU A 172 -9.79 10.85 -7.71
C LEU A 172 -8.37 10.77 -8.29
N LEU A 173 -7.54 9.84 -7.82
CA LEU A 173 -6.11 9.76 -8.16
C LEU A 173 -5.84 9.08 -9.52
N GLN A 174 -6.81 8.36 -10.07
CA GLN A 174 -6.73 7.86 -11.44
C GLN A 174 -6.78 8.99 -12.47
N LEU A 175 -7.43 10.12 -12.14
CA LEU A 175 -7.40 11.33 -12.96
C LEU A 175 -5.97 11.92 -13.00
N ASP A 176 -5.65 12.71 -14.03
CA ASP A 176 -4.36 13.40 -14.12
C ASP A 176 -4.34 14.71 -13.31
N ILE A 177 -4.69 14.61 -12.02
CA ILE A 177 -4.74 15.77 -11.10
C ILE A 177 -3.37 16.41 -10.86
N ARG A 178 -2.27 15.78 -11.28
CA ARG A 178 -0.91 16.35 -11.17
C ARG A 178 -0.83 17.71 -11.85
N SER A 179 -1.57 17.91 -12.93
CA SER A 179 -1.68 19.18 -13.65
C SER A 179 -2.23 20.35 -12.81
N LEU A 180 -2.84 20.07 -11.64
CA LEU A 180 -3.21 21.10 -10.67
C LEU A 180 -1.99 21.73 -9.98
N TRP A 181 -0.90 20.96 -9.83
CA TRP A 181 0.37 21.46 -9.29
C TRP A 181 1.16 22.20 -10.35
N ASN A 182 1.97 23.17 -9.90
CA ASN A 182 2.90 23.84 -10.79
C ASN A 182 3.90 22.83 -11.36
N LEU A 183 4.10 22.87 -12.69
CA LEU A 183 4.96 21.92 -13.42
C LEU A 183 4.59 20.44 -13.22
N SER A 184 3.38 20.14 -12.72
CA SER A 184 2.95 18.79 -12.34
C SER A 184 3.83 18.09 -11.29
N LEU A 185 4.53 18.88 -10.47
CA LEU A 185 5.34 18.40 -9.35
C LEU A 185 4.46 18.35 -8.10
N VAL A 186 4.00 17.15 -7.75
CA VAL A 186 3.15 16.91 -6.59
C VAL A 186 3.99 16.91 -5.32
N ASP A 187 3.50 17.58 -4.27
CA ASP A 187 4.17 17.67 -2.97
C ASP A 187 4.35 16.27 -2.35
N GLU A 188 5.52 16.01 -1.77
CA GLU A 188 5.82 14.73 -1.11
C GLU A 188 4.88 14.45 0.06
N GLU A 189 4.47 15.48 0.80
CA GLU A 189 3.55 15.35 1.93
C GLU A 189 2.15 14.88 1.48
N PHE A 190 1.70 15.28 0.29
CA PHE A 190 0.44 14.80 -0.26
C PHE A 190 0.54 13.31 -0.63
N ILE A 191 1.62 12.92 -1.29
CA ILE A 191 1.89 11.51 -1.65
C ILE A 191 2.01 10.67 -0.37
N SER A 192 2.78 11.15 0.61
CA SER A 192 2.94 10.50 1.91
C SER A 192 1.60 10.37 2.63
N CYS A 193 0.73 11.37 2.59
CA CYS A 193 -0.57 11.31 3.26
C CYS A 193 -1.44 10.15 2.73
N VAL A 194 -1.49 9.95 1.42
CA VAL A 194 -2.28 8.87 0.81
C VAL A 194 -1.62 7.51 1.05
N THR A 195 -0.30 7.44 0.85
CA THR A 195 0.44 6.18 0.98
C THR A 195 0.50 5.69 2.43
N CYS A 196 0.68 6.59 3.41
CA CYS A 196 0.60 6.25 4.84
C CYS A 196 -0.76 5.64 5.19
N CYS A 197 -1.86 6.20 4.70
CA CYS A 197 -3.18 5.62 4.89
C CYS A 197 -3.25 4.20 4.31
N CYS A 198 -2.80 3.99 3.07
CA CYS A 198 -2.76 2.67 2.44
C CYS A 198 -1.96 1.64 3.24
N TYR A 199 -0.74 1.99 3.65
CA TYR A 199 0.10 1.09 4.43
C TYR A 199 -0.50 0.80 5.82
N LYS A 200 -1.14 1.79 6.44
CA LYS A 200 -1.82 1.60 7.72
C LYS A 200 -2.96 0.57 7.62
N LEU A 201 -3.73 0.60 6.53
CA LEU A 201 -4.78 -0.38 6.26
C LEU A 201 -4.22 -1.79 6.01
N LEU A 202 -3.02 -1.91 5.44
CA LEU A 202 -2.34 -3.20 5.28
C LEU A 202 -1.84 -3.79 6.60
N GLU A 203 -1.65 -3.00 7.65
CA GLU A 203 -1.28 -3.53 8.99
C GLU A 203 -2.41 -4.34 9.64
N ASN A 204 -3.62 -4.37 9.05
CA ASN A 204 -4.74 -5.14 9.56
C ASN A 204 -4.41 -6.65 9.59
N PRO A 205 -4.51 -7.34 10.75
CA PRO A 205 -4.18 -8.77 10.89
C PRO A 205 -5.01 -9.69 9.97
N THR A 206 -6.18 -9.24 9.56
CA THR A 206 -7.11 -10.01 8.71
C THR A 206 -6.97 -9.68 7.23
N ILE A 207 -6.00 -8.85 6.82
CA ILE A 207 -5.83 -8.44 5.42
C ILE A 207 -5.49 -9.60 4.47
N SER A 208 -4.89 -10.66 5.00
CA SER A 208 -4.58 -11.90 4.28
C SER A 208 -5.79 -12.81 4.11
N HIS A 209 -6.88 -12.58 4.85
CA HIS A 209 -8.10 -13.39 4.74
C HIS A 209 -8.79 -13.16 3.40
N VAL A 210 -9.51 -14.18 2.93
CA VAL A 210 -10.26 -14.13 1.65
C VAL A 210 -11.27 -12.99 1.62
N LYS A 211 -11.94 -12.70 2.75
CA LYS A 211 -12.92 -11.61 2.87
C LYS A 211 -12.33 -10.22 2.58
N SER A 212 -11.04 -10.04 2.83
CA SER A 212 -10.33 -8.76 2.69
C SER A 212 -9.73 -8.58 1.29
N LYS A 213 -10.00 -9.51 0.35
CA LYS A 213 -9.49 -9.43 -1.02
C LYS A 213 -9.88 -8.12 -1.74
N PRO A 214 -11.15 -7.65 -1.72
CA PRO A 214 -11.50 -6.44 -2.46
C PRO A 214 -10.80 -5.19 -1.90
N THR A 215 -10.74 -5.07 -0.57
CA THR A 215 -9.92 -4.07 0.13
C THR A 215 -8.44 -4.13 -0.31
N ARG A 216 -7.82 -5.33 -0.29
CA ARG A 216 -6.42 -5.53 -0.67
C ARG A 216 -6.17 -5.14 -2.13
N ASP A 217 -7.03 -5.58 -3.04
CA ASP A 217 -6.92 -5.25 -4.45
C ASP A 217 -7.00 -3.72 -4.66
N CYS A 218 -7.94 -3.04 -3.98
CA CYS A 218 -8.04 -1.57 -4.05
C CYS A 218 -6.75 -0.87 -3.56
N ILE A 219 -6.17 -1.33 -2.45
CA ILE A 219 -4.90 -0.78 -1.93
C ILE A 219 -3.76 -1.01 -2.93
N ILE A 220 -3.66 -2.22 -3.49
CA ILE A 220 -2.63 -2.58 -4.47
C ILE A 220 -2.72 -1.65 -5.70
N HIS A 221 -3.91 -1.46 -6.25
CA HIS A 221 -4.10 -0.59 -7.41
C HIS A 221 -3.85 0.89 -7.07
N LEU A 222 -4.30 1.37 -5.91
CA LEU A 222 -4.05 2.75 -5.48
C LEU A 222 -2.56 3.04 -5.33
N LEU A 223 -1.81 2.15 -4.69
CA LEU A 223 -0.35 2.24 -4.63
C LEU A 223 0.29 2.15 -6.02
N GLY A 224 -0.23 1.30 -6.91
CA GLY A 224 0.23 1.21 -8.30
C GLY A 224 0.12 2.53 -9.06
N VAL A 225 -1.00 3.26 -8.89
CA VAL A 225 -1.18 4.62 -9.43
C VAL A 225 -0.14 5.57 -8.86
N LEU A 226 0.08 5.56 -7.54
CA LEU A 226 1.03 6.45 -6.85
C LEU A 226 2.47 6.18 -7.28
N ILE A 227 2.86 4.92 -7.43
CA ILE A 227 4.18 4.52 -7.93
C ILE A 227 4.35 4.97 -9.38
N LYS A 228 3.36 4.71 -10.24
CA LYS A 228 3.45 4.99 -11.68
C LYS A 228 3.41 6.47 -12.04
N LYS A 229 2.51 7.23 -11.40
CA LYS A 229 2.23 8.63 -11.78
C LYS A 229 2.86 9.65 -10.83
N TYR A 230 3.09 9.29 -9.57
CA TYR A 230 3.48 10.21 -8.49
C TYR A 230 4.85 9.90 -7.87
N ASN A 231 5.72 9.20 -8.60
CA ASN A 231 7.13 8.97 -8.22
C ASN A 231 7.34 8.27 -6.85
N HIS A 232 6.41 7.42 -6.42
CA HIS A 232 6.48 6.73 -5.13
C HIS A 232 7.30 5.42 -5.15
N ILE A 233 8.13 5.16 -6.17
CA ILE A 233 8.82 3.87 -6.32
C ILE A 233 9.82 3.58 -5.17
N LEU A 234 10.62 4.56 -4.76
CA LEU A 234 11.58 4.39 -3.67
C LEU A 234 10.86 4.20 -2.33
N GLY A 235 9.87 5.06 -2.05
CA GLY A 235 9.05 4.96 -0.84
C GLY A 235 8.30 3.63 -0.74
N ALA A 236 7.78 3.13 -1.85
CA ALA A 236 7.14 1.82 -1.92
C ALA A 236 8.12 0.69 -1.63
N SER A 237 9.31 0.72 -2.23
CA SER A 237 10.35 -0.31 -2.01
C SER A 237 10.74 -0.39 -0.53
N VAL A 238 11.00 0.76 0.10
CA VAL A 238 11.29 0.84 1.54
C VAL A 238 10.12 0.30 2.37
N LYS A 239 8.88 0.67 2.05
CA LYS A 239 7.71 0.24 2.83
C LYS A 239 7.39 -1.24 2.69
N VAL A 240 7.58 -1.85 1.52
CA VAL A 240 7.47 -3.30 1.34
C VAL A 240 8.44 -4.00 2.28
N ILE A 241 9.71 -3.59 2.28
CA ILE A 241 10.77 -4.20 3.10
C ILE A 241 10.44 -4.06 4.58
N GLN A 242 10.12 -2.85 5.05
CA GLN A 242 9.76 -2.60 6.44
C GLN A 242 8.58 -3.45 6.89
N LEU A 243 7.51 -3.51 6.09
CA LEU A 243 6.29 -4.22 6.47
C LEU A 243 6.47 -5.74 6.44
N LEU A 244 7.25 -6.29 5.51
CA LEU A 244 7.59 -7.72 5.52
C LEU A 244 8.36 -8.13 6.78
N GLN A 245 9.25 -7.27 7.31
CA GLN A 245 9.95 -7.55 8.56
C GLN A 245 9.04 -7.60 9.78
N HIS A 246 7.97 -6.80 9.78
CA HIS A 246 7.07 -6.68 10.93
C HIS A 246 5.85 -7.59 10.85
N PHE A 247 5.44 -8.01 9.65
CA PHE A 247 4.18 -8.70 9.41
C PHE A 247 4.35 -9.86 8.42
N GLU A 248 4.54 -11.07 8.95
CA GLU A 248 4.74 -12.29 8.14
C GLU A 248 3.58 -12.54 7.16
N GLN A 249 2.34 -12.21 7.56
CA GLN A 249 1.14 -12.40 6.74
C GLN A 249 1.09 -11.55 5.47
N LEU A 250 1.97 -10.54 5.34
CA LEU A 250 2.02 -9.67 4.18
C LEU A 250 2.87 -10.20 3.03
N SER A 251 3.54 -11.33 3.21
CA SER A 251 4.38 -11.95 2.18
C SER A 251 3.62 -12.15 0.86
N SER A 252 2.46 -12.79 0.91
CA SER A 252 1.63 -13.04 -0.28
C SER A 252 0.96 -11.79 -0.81
N VAL A 253 0.56 -10.90 0.10
CA VAL A 253 -0.03 -9.60 -0.25
C VAL A 253 0.93 -8.77 -1.07
N PHE A 254 2.20 -8.67 -0.65
CA PHE A 254 3.21 -7.90 -1.38
C PHE A 254 3.71 -8.62 -2.62
N ALA A 255 3.78 -9.95 -2.64
CA ALA A 255 4.13 -10.68 -3.87
C ALA A 255 3.09 -10.39 -4.97
N GLN A 256 1.80 -10.42 -4.64
CA GLN A 256 0.71 -10.01 -5.53
C GLN A 256 0.82 -8.53 -5.91
N ALA A 257 1.09 -7.65 -4.94
CA ALA A 257 1.20 -6.22 -5.20
C ALA A 257 2.32 -5.89 -6.20
N VAL A 258 3.52 -6.42 -5.97
CA VAL A 258 4.70 -6.21 -6.82
C VAL A 258 4.49 -6.83 -8.20
N SER A 259 3.83 -7.98 -8.29
CA SER A 259 3.40 -8.56 -9.56
C SER A 259 2.48 -7.61 -10.33
N VAL A 260 1.42 -7.09 -9.71
CA VAL A 260 0.48 -6.13 -10.33
C VAL A 260 1.19 -4.83 -10.74
N TRP A 261 2.04 -4.26 -9.88
CA TRP A 261 2.77 -3.03 -10.19
C TRP A 261 3.72 -3.18 -11.38
N SER A 262 4.36 -4.34 -11.49
CA SER A 262 5.32 -4.61 -12.56
C SER A 262 4.65 -5.00 -13.89
N THR A 263 3.54 -5.73 -13.85
CA THR A 263 2.85 -6.25 -15.04
C THR A 263 1.76 -5.31 -15.55
N GLU A 264 0.81 -4.92 -14.70
CA GLU A 264 -0.34 -4.10 -15.10
C GLU A 264 0.01 -2.61 -15.18
N TYR A 265 0.79 -2.09 -14.23
CA TYR A 265 1.24 -0.69 -14.23
C TYR A 265 2.56 -0.48 -15.00
N GLY A 266 3.21 -1.56 -15.43
CA GLY A 266 4.45 -1.55 -16.19
C GLY A 266 5.65 -0.99 -15.42
N VAL A 267 5.62 -0.97 -14.09
CA VAL A 267 6.73 -0.48 -13.23
C VAL A 267 7.70 -1.64 -12.95
N ARG A 268 8.35 -2.15 -14.00
CA ARG A 268 9.24 -3.33 -13.88
C ARG A 268 10.42 -3.12 -12.91
N GLY A 269 10.93 -1.90 -12.81
CA GLY A 269 12.08 -1.57 -11.95
C GLY A 269 11.86 -1.82 -10.45
N ILE A 270 10.61 -1.89 -9.98
CA ILE A 270 10.32 -2.08 -8.55
C ILE A 270 10.78 -3.45 -8.02
N ILE A 271 10.77 -4.48 -8.88
CA ILE A 271 11.29 -5.80 -8.52
C ILE A 271 12.78 -5.70 -8.23
N GLY A 272 13.54 -5.02 -9.10
CA GLY A 272 14.99 -4.85 -8.89
C GLY A 272 15.32 -4.07 -7.62
N GLU A 273 14.58 -2.99 -7.33
CA GLU A 273 14.78 -2.22 -6.09
C GLU A 273 14.55 -3.08 -4.84
N ILE A 274 13.45 -3.84 -4.78
CA ILE A 274 13.11 -4.68 -3.63
C ILE A 274 14.06 -5.88 -3.50
N ILE A 275 14.31 -6.58 -4.59
CA ILE A 275 15.17 -7.79 -4.58
C ILE A 275 16.62 -7.43 -4.27
N ARG A 276 17.12 -6.28 -4.74
CA ARG A 276 18.45 -5.78 -4.37
C ARG A 276 18.55 -5.50 -2.87
N GLU A 277 17.54 -4.84 -2.29
CA GLU A 277 17.53 -4.54 -0.84
C GLU A 277 17.52 -5.82 0.01
N ILE A 278 16.79 -6.86 -0.39
CA ILE A 278 16.82 -8.17 0.30
C ILE A 278 18.14 -8.90 0.05
N GLY A 279 18.64 -8.88 -1.19
CA GLY A 279 19.88 -9.53 -1.61
C GLY A 279 21.13 -9.00 -0.91
N GLN A 280 21.12 -7.73 -0.50
CA GLN A 280 22.24 -7.06 0.18
C GLN A 280 22.30 -7.32 1.69
N ARG A 281 21.28 -7.95 2.28
CA ARG A 281 21.28 -8.23 3.72
C ARG A 281 22.29 -9.30 4.08
N SER A 282 23.06 -9.09 5.15
CA SER A 282 24.07 -10.06 5.56
C SER A 282 23.46 -11.27 6.28
N SER A 283 24.19 -12.39 6.33
CA SER A 283 23.77 -13.57 7.11
C SER A 283 23.53 -13.22 8.57
N GLU A 284 24.35 -12.34 9.17
CA GLU A 284 24.21 -11.88 10.55
C GLU A 284 22.96 -11.04 10.77
N GLU A 285 22.57 -10.21 9.80
CA GLU A 285 21.34 -9.42 9.86
C GLU A 285 20.11 -10.31 9.78
N LEU A 286 20.13 -11.28 8.87
CA LEU A 286 19.05 -12.27 8.72
C LEU A 286 18.93 -13.14 9.98
N ALA A 287 20.03 -13.57 10.57
CA ALA A 287 20.01 -14.40 11.79
C ALA A 287 19.35 -13.72 13.00
N ARG A 288 19.36 -12.37 13.05
CA ARG A 288 18.74 -11.60 14.15
C ARG A 288 17.22 -11.50 14.07
N ASP A 289 16.63 -11.70 12.89
CA ASP A 289 15.21 -11.50 12.63
C ASP A 289 14.58 -12.71 11.91
N SER A 290 14.45 -13.82 12.63
CA SER A 290 13.93 -15.08 12.07
C SER A 290 12.53 -14.95 11.44
N ALA A 291 11.67 -14.08 11.97
CA ALA A 291 10.33 -13.83 11.44
C ALA A 291 10.41 -13.05 10.12
N GLY A 292 11.19 -11.97 10.07
CA GLY A 292 11.42 -11.20 8.85
C GLY A 292 12.07 -12.02 7.74
N VAL A 293 13.02 -12.90 8.07
CA VAL A 293 13.64 -13.83 7.10
C VAL A 293 12.61 -14.77 6.48
N LYS A 294 11.72 -15.32 7.30
CA LYS A 294 10.65 -16.21 6.82
C LYS A 294 9.68 -15.45 5.89
N ALA A 295 9.36 -14.21 6.24
CA ALA A 295 8.52 -13.35 5.40
C ALA A 295 9.20 -13.03 4.06
N PHE A 296 10.48 -12.66 4.05
CA PHE A 296 11.23 -12.44 2.82
C PHE A 296 11.33 -13.70 1.96
N ALA A 297 11.64 -14.85 2.55
CA ALA A 297 11.71 -16.12 1.84
C ALA A 297 10.36 -16.46 1.17
N SER A 298 9.26 -16.31 1.92
CA SER A 298 7.89 -16.53 1.40
C SER A 298 7.54 -15.56 0.27
N PHE A 299 7.84 -14.26 0.45
CA PHE A 299 7.64 -13.23 -0.58
C PHE A 299 8.43 -13.53 -1.86
N ILE A 300 9.72 -13.88 -1.74
CA ILE A 300 10.60 -14.19 -2.88
C ILE A 300 10.08 -15.41 -3.64
N ALA A 301 9.73 -16.49 -2.94
CA ALA A 301 9.21 -17.71 -3.55
C ALA A 301 7.91 -17.45 -4.31
N GLU A 302 6.95 -16.74 -3.70
CA GLU A 302 5.67 -16.41 -4.34
C GLU A 302 5.85 -15.44 -5.51
N LEU A 303 6.74 -14.44 -5.39
CA LEU A 303 7.04 -13.54 -6.49
C LEU A 303 7.70 -14.26 -7.68
N GLY A 304 8.58 -15.22 -7.42
CA GLY A 304 9.14 -16.11 -8.43
C GLY A 304 8.09 -16.94 -9.16
N ILE A 305 7.04 -17.37 -8.46
CA ILE A 305 5.89 -18.03 -9.06
C ILE A 305 5.08 -17.03 -9.92
N LEU A 306 4.89 -15.79 -9.47
CA LEU A 306 4.05 -14.85 -10.19
C LEU A 306 4.72 -14.26 -11.44
N VAL A 307 6.02 -13.92 -11.38
CA VAL A 307 6.72 -13.15 -12.43
C VAL A 307 8.18 -13.63 -12.64
N PRO A 308 8.42 -14.89 -13.00
CA PRO A 308 9.77 -15.46 -13.11
C PRO A 308 10.63 -14.75 -14.16
N GLU A 309 10.05 -14.25 -15.25
CA GLU A 309 10.76 -13.52 -16.31
C GLU A 309 11.36 -12.22 -15.77
N LEU A 310 10.66 -11.56 -14.83
CA LEU A 310 11.12 -10.31 -14.22
C LEU A 310 12.06 -10.56 -13.02
N MET A 311 12.04 -11.77 -12.46
CA MET A 311 12.98 -12.19 -11.42
C MET A 311 14.36 -12.56 -11.98
N MET A 312 14.42 -13.14 -13.19
CA MET A 312 15.66 -13.61 -13.80
C MET A 312 16.79 -12.57 -13.84
N PRO A 313 16.58 -11.30 -14.23
CA PRO A 313 17.65 -10.30 -14.23
C PRO A 313 18.20 -9.96 -12.84
N ASN A 314 17.46 -10.29 -11.78
CA ASN A 314 17.79 -9.96 -10.39
C ASN A 314 18.27 -11.19 -9.59
N ILE A 315 18.35 -12.35 -10.22
CA ILE A 315 18.63 -13.61 -9.51
C ILE A 315 20.05 -13.67 -8.92
N SER A 316 21.01 -12.96 -9.51
CA SER A 316 22.40 -12.98 -9.06
C SER A 316 22.58 -12.46 -7.64
N VAL A 317 21.77 -11.48 -7.22
CA VAL A 317 21.81 -10.95 -5.84
C VAL A 317 21.10 -11.86 -4.83
N LEU A 318 20.30 -12.83 -5.30
CA LEU A 318 19.65 -13.81 -4.44
C LEU A 318 20.48 -15.08 -4.28
N ILE A 319 21.23 -15.48 -5.33
CA ILE A 319 22.12 -16.65 -5.30
C ILE A 319 23.15 -16.55 -4.17
N THR A 320 23.56 -15.35 -3.78
CA THR A 320 24.48 -15.13 -2.64
C THR A 320 23.95 -15.70 -1.32
N HIS A 321 22.63 -15.84 -1.17
CA HIS A 321 22.00 -16.41 0.03
C HIS A 321 22.02 -17.94 0.06
N LEU A 322 22.37 -18.62 -1.05
CA LEU A 322 22.49 -20.08 -1.09
C LEU A 322 23.63 -20.59 -0.21
N GLU A 323 24.68 -19.81 0.01
CA GLU A 323 25.75 -20.14 0.96
C GLU A 323 25.47 -19.61 2.39
N GLY A 324 24.31 -18.97 2.60
CA GLY A 324 23.93 -18.37 3.88
C GLY A 324 23.43 -19.38 4.90
N GLU A 325 23.39 -18.99 6.18
CA GLU A 325 22.97 -19.86 7.29
C GLU A 325 21.47 -20.21 7.23
N SER A 326 20.64 -19.30 6.70
CA SER A 326 19.19 -19.44 6.68
C SER A 326 18.71 -20.48 5.67
N HIS A 327 18.34 -21.66 6.16
CA HIS A 327 17.78 -22.71 5.31
C HIS A 327 16.47 -22.29 4.62
N THR A 328 15.69 -21.36 5.19
CA THR A 328 14.44 -20.89 4.58
C THR A 328 14.72 -20.01 3.36
N MET A 329 15.75 -19.17 3.44
CA MET A 329 16.19 -18.37 2.31
C MET A 329 16.76 -19.25 1.20
N ARG A 330 17.61 -20.23 1.55
CA ARG A 330 18.15 -21.20 0.58
C ARG A 330 17.03 -21.93 -0.19
N VAL A 331 16.00 -22.37 0.52
CA VAL A 331 14.80 -22.98 -0.10
C VAL A 331 14.12 -22.02 -1.06
N ALA A 332 13.84 -20.78 -0.64
CA ALA A 332 13.16 -19.80 -1.48
C ALA A 332 13.92 -19.52 -2.78
N VAL A 333 15.25 -19.34 -2.69
CA VAL A 333 16.09 -19.13 -3.87
C VAL A 333 16.05 -20.35 -4.80
N CYS A 334 16.14 -21.57 -4.27
CA CYS A 334 16.01 -22.79 -5.07
C CYS A 334 14.62 -22.90 -5.75
N GLU A 335 13.54 -22.50 -5.07
CA GLU A 335 12.19 -22.48 -5.64
C GLU A 335 12.09 -21.49 -6.81
N VAL A 336 12.68 -20.29 -6.68
CA VAL A 336 12.75 -19.29 -7.76
C VAL A 336 13.57 -19.80 -8.95
N LEU A 337 14.75 -20.39 -8.72
CA LEU A 337 15.56 -21.00 -9.78
C LEU A 337 14.75 -22.07 -10.52
N GLY A 338 14.03 -22.90 -9.78
CA GLY A 338 13.13 -23.90 -10.34
C GLY A 338 12.02 -23.29 -11.20
N GLU A 339 11.38 -22.21 -10.75
CA GLU A 339 10.36 -21.51 -11.54
C GLU A 339 10.91 -20.92 -12.84
N ILE A 340 12.10 -20.31 -12.79
CA ILE A 340 12.78 -19.77 -13.97
C ILE A 340 13.12 -20.91 -14.94
N LEU A 341 13.62 -22.04 -14.46
CA LEU A 341 13.92 -23.22 -15.29
C LEU A 341 12.69 -23.79 -15.98
N VAL A 342 11.53 -23.79 -15.31
CA VAL A 342 10.28 -24.32 -15.87
C VAL A 342 9.67 -23.38 -16.90
N ARG A 343 9.70 -22.06 -16.66
CA ARG A 343 8.91 -21.11 -17.45
C ARG A 343 9.70 -20.17 -18.35
N VAL A 344 10.98 -19.96 -18.06
CA VAL A 344 11.83 -19.00 -18.80
C VAL A 344 12.94 -19.71 -19.56
N LEU A 345 13.67 -20.59 -18.87
CA LEU A 345 14.80 -21.34 -19.41
C LEU A 345 14.38 -22.75 -19.86
N CYS A 346 13.21 -22.84 -20.48
CA CYS A 346 12.64 -24.08 -20.99
C CYS A 346 12.67 -24.15 -22.53
N GLY A 347 12.57 -25.36 -23.08
CA GLY A 347 12.53 -25.60 -24.53
C GLY A 347 13.88 -25.60 -25.24
N ASP A 348 13.83 -25.99 -26.51
CA ASP A 348 15.01 -26.13 -27.38
C ASP A 348 15.39 -24.84 -28.14
N GLY A 349 14.48 -23.84 -28.12
CA GLY A 349 14.65 -22.56 -28.80
C GLY A 349 15.52 -21.53 -28.05
N LEU A 350 16.15 -21.90 -26.94
CA LEU A 350 17.06 -21.01 -26.20
C LEU A 350 18.30 -20.69 -27.04
N ASP A 351 18.77 -19.45 -26.95
CA ASP A 351 20.08 -19.06 -27.46
C ASP A 351 21.21 -19.64 -26.59
N ASP A 352 22.45 -19.46 -27.01
CA ASP A 352 23.60 -20.04 -26.31
C ASP A 352 23.77 -19.47 -24.89
N ALA A 353 23.39 -18.20 -24.68
CA ALA A 353 23.39 -17.58 -23.35
C ALA A 353 22.32 -18.21 -22.44
N GLY A 354 21.08 -18.37 -22.92
CA GLY A 354 20.01 -19.01 -22.18
C GLY A 354 20.29 -20.47 -21.87
N LYS A 355 20.95 -21.21 -22.77
CA LYS A 355 21.43 -22.58 -22.49
C LYS A 355 22.47 -22.60 -21.38
N ALA A 356 23.45 -21.69 -21.43
CA ALA A 356 24.48 -21.59 -20.39
C ALA A 356 23.88 -21.22 -19.02
N ASP A 357 22.94 -20.27 -18.96
CA ASP A 357 22.23 -19.91 -17.74
C ASP A 357 21.43 -21.09 -17.18
N ARG A 358 20.75 -21.85 -18.06
CA ARG A 358 20.00 -23.04 -17.70
C ARG A 358 20.90 -24.09 -17.04
N ASP A 359 22.03 -24.39 -17.67
CA ASP A 359 22.96 -25.40 -17.18
C ASP A 359 23.55 -24.96 -15.83
N ARG A 360 23.94 -23.68 -15.69
CA ARG A 360 24.41 -23.10 -14.42
C ARG A 360 23.38 -23.22 -13.30
N PHE A 361 22.10 -23.00 -13.59
CA PHE A 361 21.03 -23.09 -12.56
C PHE A 361 20.79 -24.54 -12.15
N PHE A 362 20.87 -25.50 -13.08
CA PHE A 362 20.86 -26.91 -12.73
C PHE A 362 22.04 -27.30 -11.85
N ASP A 363 23.26 -26.87 -12.20
CA ASP A 363 24.46 -27.13 -11.40
C ASP A 363 24.31 -26.59 -9.97
N THR A 364 23.85 -25.34 -9.85
CA THR A 364 23.60 -24.68 -8.54
C THR A 364 22.58 -25.47 -7.70
N MET A 365 21.46 -25.89 -8.30
CA MET A 365 20.48 -26.71 -7.58
C MET A 365 21.00 -28.11 -7.26
N GLN A 366 21.85 -28.70 -8.11
CA GLN A 366 22.43 -30.02 -7.89
C GLN A 366 23.35 -30.04 -6.67
N GLU A 367 24.13 -28.98 -6.44
CA GLU A 367 24.93 -28.82 -5.22
C GLU A 367 24.05 -28.91 -3.96
N HIS A 368 22.85 -28.31 -4.02
CA HIS A 368 21.90 -28.26 -2.91
C HIS A 368 21.12 -29.58 -2.66
N LEU A 369 21.31 -30.61 -3.50
CA LEU A 369 20.90 -31.98 -3.15
C LEU A 369 21.71 -32.54 -1.96
N HIS A 370 22.89 -31.98 -1.72
CA HIS A 370 23.79 -32.36 -0.64
C HIS A 370 23.81 -31.32 0.50
N ASP A 371 22.80 -30.43 0.56
CA ASP A 371 22.70 -29.42 1.60
C ASP A 371 22.71 -30.04 3.01
N THR A 372 23.38 -29.38 3.94
CA THR A 372 23.50 -29.80 5.35
C THR A 372 22.13 -29.94 6.02
N HIS A 373 21.14 -29.16 5.59
CA HIS A 373 19.79 -29.15 6.12
C HIS A 373 18.85 -30.04 5.31
N SER A 374 18.27 -31.06 5.96
CA SER A 374 17.40 -32.05 5.31
C SER A 374 16.20 -31.45 4.58
N HIS A 375 15.62 -30.37 5.11
CA HIS A 375 14.49 -29.68 4.46
C HIS A 375 14.88 -29.06 3.11
N VAL A 376 16.10 -28.50 2.97
CA VAL A 376 16.56 -27.93 1.70
C VAL A 376 16.65 -29.04 0.66
N ARG A 377 17.32 -30.16 1.01
CA ARG A 377 17.43 -31.33 0.13
C ARG A 377 16.07 -31.85 -0.33
N ALA A 378 15.11 -31.98 0.59
CA ALA A 378 13.76 -32.41 0.26
C ALA A 378 13.05 -31.45 -0.70
N ARG A 379 13.19 -30.13 -0.50
CA ARG A 379 12.60 -29.12 -1.39
C ARG A 379 13.25 -29.08 -2.76
N VAL A 380 14.57 -29.19 -2.85
CA VAL A 380 15.30 -29.28 -4.13
C VAL A 380 14.80 -30.48 -4.94
N LEU A 381 14.62 -31.65 -4.31
CA LEU A 381 14.05 -32.83 -4.98
C LEU A 381 12.61 -32.59 -5.48
N GLN A 382 11.79 -31.85 -4.73
CA GLN A 382 10.44 -31.47 -5.17
C GLN A 382 10.48 -30.52 -6.36
N VAL A 383 11.42 -29.56 -6.37
CA VAL A 383 11.65 -28.66 -7.51
C VAL A 383 12.06 -29.46 -8.75
N TYR A 384 13.00 -30.39 -8.64
CA TYR A 384 13.36 -31.31 -9.73
C TYR A 384 12.17 -32.11 -10.23
N THR A 385 11.35 -32.65 -9.33
CA THR A 385 10.14 -33.39 -9.68
C THR A 385 9.19 -32.53 -10.51
N ARG A 386 8.97 -31.28 -10.10
CA ARG A 386 8.16 -30.32 -10.85
C ARG A 386 8.73 -30.02 -12.24
N ILE A 387 10.05 -29.83 -12.34
CA ILE A 387 10.72 -29.60 -13.63
C ILE A 387 10.52 -30.78 -14.57
N VAL A 388 10.76 -32.00 -14.10
CA VAL A 388 10.57 -33.22 -14.92
C VAL A 388 9.12 -33.36 -15.37
N ASN A 389 8.16 -33.18 -14.45
CA ASN A 389 6.74 -33.27 -14.78
C ASN A 389 6.29 -32.20 -15.77
N SER A 390 6.82 -30.98 -15.69
CA SER A 390 6.51 -29.91 -16.65
C SER A 390 6.99 -30.23 -18.07
N LYS A 391 8.17 -30.86 -18.21
CA LYS A 391 8.69 -31.33 -19.51
C LYS A 391 7.93 -32.53 -20.05
N ALA A 392 7.50 -33.45 -19.18
CA ALA A 392 6.69 -34.60 -19.59
C ALA A 392 5.27 -34.19 -20.06
N ALA A 393 4.75 -33.05 -19.58
CA ALA A 393 3.44 -32.53 -19.93
C ALA A 393 3.43 -31.59 -21.15
N ALA A 394 4.59 -31.12 -21.62
CA ALA A 394 4.71 -30.35 -22.85
C ALA A 394 4.81 -31.33 -24.04
N PRO A 395 3.78 -31.45 -24.91
CA PRO A 395 3.95 -32.22 -26.13
C PRO A 395 5.02 -31.54 -26.99
N VAL A 396 5.97 -32.34 -27.45
CA VAL A 396 7.07 -31.99 -28.35
C VAL A 396 6.56 -31.28 -29.60
#